data_AF-A0A9K3HAF9-F1
#
_entry.id   AF-A0A9K3HAF9-F1
#
_cell.length_a   1.000
_cell.length_b   1.000
_cell.length_c   1.000
_cell.angle_alpha   90.00
_cell.angle_beta   90.00
_cell.angle_gamma   90.00
#
_symmetry.space_group_name_H-M   'P 1'
#
loop_
_entity.id
_entity.type
_entity.pdbx_description
1 polymer ?
#
loop_
_entity_poly.entity_id
_entity_poly.type
_entity_poly.pdbx_seq_one_letter_code
_entity_poly.pdbx_strand_id
1 'polypeptide(L)'
;MTVDHPLRNRKSNVLANTRDAQADSIAVGTQINGKSVGAMLNVIYKYSRVYVLKGTVLSIISISLLAVQRLSDITPSFFLGVLQAVIGGCLANLYVVGLNQLSDIEIDKVNKPYLPLASGELSVKAGIRITSLYAILVCKFPSFVFFLFFSTTTITCIFMATFCY
;
A
#
# COMPACT_ATOMS: atom_id res chain seq x y z
N MET A 1 -56.44 19.25 39.77
CA MET A 1 -55.51 20.34 39.37
C MET A 1 -54.10 19.75 39.38
N THR A 2 -53.70 19.13 38.27
CA THR A 2 -52.34 18.57 38.11
C THR A 2 -51.46 19.65 37.50
N VAL A 3 -50.47 20.10 38.26
CA VAL A 3 -49.47 21.09 37.84
C VAL A 3 -48.55 20.42 36.82
N ASP A 4 -48.87 20.54 35.53
CA ASP A 4 -47.98 20.06 34.46
C ASP A 4 -46.73 20.95 34.40
N HIS A 5 -45.67 20.42 34.99
CA HIS A 5 -44.43 21.12 35.28
C HIS A 5 -43.63 21.37 33.98
N PRO A 6 -43.32 22.63 33.61
CA PRO A 6 -42.59 22.99 32.39
C PRO A 6 -41.16 22.41 32.29
N LEU A 7 -40.67 21.78 33.36
CA LEU A 7 -39.38 21.07 33.39
C LEU A 7 -39.41 19.73 32.63
N ARG A 8 -40.59 19.09 32.49
CA ARG A 8 -40.71 17.82 31.76
C ARG A 8 -40.44 18.01 30.27
N ASN A 9 -40.98 19.10 29.70
CA ASN A 9 -40.84 19.41 28.27
C ASN A 9 -39.44 19.91 27.90
N ARG A 10 -38.73 20.57 28.83
CA ARG A 10 -37.32 20.93 28.64
C ARG A 10 -36.42 19.71 28.69
N LYS A 11 -36.65 18.77 29.63
CA LYS A 11 -35.88 17.52 29.69
C LYS A 11 -36.07 16.65 28.44
N SER A 12 -37.28 16.55 27.89
CA SER A 12 -37.53 15.79 26.66
C SER A 12 -36.82 16.39 25.45
N ASN A 13 -36.82 17.73 25.31
CA ASN A 13 -36.16 18.40 24.18
C ASN A 13 -34.63 18.33 24.28
N VAL A 14 -34.06 18.45 25.48
CA VAL A 14 -32.62 18.26 25.69
C VAL A 14 -32.22 16.80 25.42
N LEU A 15 -33.01 15.83 25.88
CA LEU A 15 -32.73 14.42 25.67
C LEU A 15 -32.88 13.99 24.20
N ALA A 16 -33.78 14.63 23.45
CA ALA A 16 -33.89 14.44 21.99
C ALA A 16 -32.69 15.04 21.25
N ASN A 17 -32.36 16.30 21.53
CA ASN A 17 -31.26 17.02 20.89
C ASN A 17 -29.88 16.36 21.15
N THR A 18 -29.70 15.72 22.31
CA THR A 18 -28.48 14.97 22.64
C THR A 18 -28.38 13.67 21.85
N ARG A 19 -29.51 13.02 21.53
CA ARG A 19 -29.52 11.79 20.71
C ARG A 19 -29.27 12.08 19.24
N ASP A 20 -29.80 13.18 18.73
CA ASP A 20 -29.58 13.59 17.34
C ASP A 20 -28.13 14.02 17.12
N ALA A 21 -27.54 14.78 18.05
CA ALA A 21 -26.12 15.12 18.02
C ALA A 21 -25.19 13.90 18.18
N GLN A 22 -25.58 12.90 18.99
CA GLN A 22 -24.85 11.63 19.13
C GLN A 22 -24.98 10.76 17.86
N ALA A 23 -26.14 10.75 17.21
CA ALA A 23 -26.37 10.02 15.97
C ALA A 23 -25.60 10.64 14.78
N ASP A 24 -25.57 11.96 14.67
CA ASP A 24 -24.80 12.68 13.65
C ASP A 24 -23.29 12.54 13.88
N SER A 25 -22.80 12.57 15.11
CA SER A 25 -21.37 12.37 15.41
C SER A 25 -20.91 10.92 15.13
N ILE A 26 -21.76 9.92 15.35
CA ILE A 26 -21.48 8.51 14.99
C ILE A 26 -21.56 8.30 13.46
N ALA A 27 -22.52 8.91 12.78
CA ALA A 27 -22.69 8.82 11.33
C ALA A 27 -21.56 9.56 10.58
N VAL A 28 -21.16 10.74 11.07
CA VAL A 28 -19.98 11.46 10.58
C VAL A 28 -18.74 10.61 10.83
N GLY A 29 -18.48 10.14 12.06
CA GLY A 29 -17.33 9.28 12.41
C GLY A 29 -17.15 8.03 11.53
N THR A 30 -18.25 7.41 11.11
CA THR A 30 -18.24 6.24 10.23
C THR A 30 -17.96 6.60 8.76
N GLN A 31 -18.49 7.73 8.28
CA GLN A 31 -18.27 8.23 6.92
C GLN A 31 -16.86 8.79 6.70
N ILE A 32 -16.26 9.46 7.70
CA ILE A 32 -14.86 9.91 7.61
C ILE A 32 -13.92 8.71 7.53
N ASN A 33 -14.19 7.62 8.23
CA ASN A 33 -13.32 6.44 8.22
C ASN A 33 -13.34 5.71 6.86
N GLY A 34 -14.52 5.47 6.26
CA GLY A 34 -14.62 4.81 4.95
C GLY A 34 -14.03 5.63 3.79
N LYS A 35 -14.29 6.95 3.78
CA LYS A 35 -13.73 7.86 2.76
C LYS A 35 -12.23 8.09 2.96
N SER A 36 -11.76 8.19 4.20
CA SER A 36 -10.34 8.38 4.54
C SER A 36 -9.50 7.14 4.24
N VAL A 37 -9.98 5.93 4.57
CA VAL A 37 -9.29 4.68 4.24
C VAL A 37 -9.25 4.46 2.73
N GLY A 38 -10.35 4.74 2.02
CA GLY A 38 -10.36 4.68 0.55
C GLY A 38 -9.36 5.64 -0.10
N ALA A 39 -9.26 6.87 0.39
CA ALA A 39 -8.26 7.83 -0.07
C ALA A 39 -6.83 7.38 0.23
N MET A 40 -6.56 6.86 1.44
CA MET A 40 -5.26 6.33 1.83
C MET A 40 -4.84 5.14 0.95
N LEU A 41 -5.76 4.20 0.70
CA LEU A 41 -5.51 3.07 -0.18
C LEU A 41 -5.25 3.52 -1.62
N ASN A 42 -5.95 4.54 -2.12
CA ASN A 42 -5.70 5.10 -3.44
C ASN A 42 -4.31 5.74 -3.54
N VAL A 43 -3.87 6.46 -2.50
CA VAL A 43 -2.51 7.03 -2.43
C VAL A 43 -1.46 5.93 -2.40
N ILE A 44 -1.66 4.87 -1.61
CA ILE A 44 -0.76 3.70 -1.58
C ILE A 44 -0.75 2.98 -2.92
N TYR A 45 -1.91 2.87 -3.60
CA TYR A 45 -2.03 2.26 -4.92
C TYR A 45 -1.23 3.03 -5.98
N LYS A 46 -1.34 4.36 -5.98
CA LYS A 46 -0.52 5.24 -6.83
C LYS A 46 0.96 5.12 -6.50
N TYR A 47 1.32 5.15 -5.22
CA TYR A 47 2.71 5.05 -4.74
C TYR A 47 3.36 3.74 -5.19
N SER A 48 2.60 2.66 -5.06
CA SER A 48 2.97 1.29 -5.41
C SER A 48 3.06 1.03 -6.92
N ARG A 49 2.61 1.98 -7.77
CA ARG A 49 2.53 1.84 -9.24
C ARG A 49 1.99 0.46 -9.64
N VAL A 50 0.83 0.09 -9.09
CA VAL A 50 0.26 -1.27 -9.20
C VAL A 50 0.07 -1.75 -10.64
N TYR A 51 0.02 -0.85 -11.63
CA TYR A 51 0.01 -1.25 -13.05
C TYR A 51 1.24 -2.07 -13.46
N VAL A 52 2.40 -1.85 -12.82
CA VAL A 52 3.64 -2.62 -13.04
C VAL A 52 3.50 -4.05 -12.50
N LEU A 53 2.74 -4.24 -11.42
CA LEU A 53 2.52 -5.57 -10.83
C LEU A 53 1.85 -6.53 -11.80
N LYS A 54 0.92 -6.04 -12.64
CA LYS A 54 0.25 -6.89 -13.64
C LYS A 54 1.26 -7.55 -14.58
N GLY A 55 2.27 -6.80 -15.03
CA GLY A 55 3.34 -7.32 -15.87
C GLY A 55 4.23 -8.32 -15.14
N THR A 56 4.50 -8.09 -13.86
CA THR A 56 5.26 -9.02 -13.00
C THR A 56 4.54 -10.35 -12.85
N VAL A 57 3.24 -10.32 -12.53
CA VAL A 57 2.44 -11.54 -12.37
C VAL A 57 2.43 -12.33 -13.68
N LEU A 58 2.16 -11.67 -14.80
CA LEU A 58 2.15 -12.31 -16.11
C LEU A 58 3.51 -12.94 -16.45
N SER A 59 4.61 -12.20 -16.23
CA SER A 59 5.96 -12.68 -16.49
C SER A 59 6.32 -13.92 -15.67
N ILE A 60 6.02 -13.91 -14.36
CA ILE A 60 6.30 -15.04 -13.48
C ILE A 60 5.47 -16.26 -13.89
N ILE A 61 4.19 -16.09 -14.21
CA ILE A 61 3.35 -17.18 -14.70
C ILE A 61 3.92 -17.75 -16.00
N SER A 62 4.28 -16.89 -16.97
CA SER A 62 4.86 -17.33 -18.26
C SER A 62 6.15 -18.11 -18.07
N ILE A 63 7.08 -17.61 -17.25
CA ILE A 63 8.36 -18.29 -16.97
C ILE A 63 8.12 -19.62 -16.22
N SER A 64 7.18 -19.64 -15.27
CA SER A 64 6.85 -20.85 -14.52
C SER A 64 6.25 -21.93 -15.43
N LEU A 65 5.38 -21.55 -16.37
CA LEU A 65 4.83 -22.46 -17.37
C LEU A 65 5.90 -22.96 -18.35
N LEU A 66 6.85 -22.10 -18.73
CA LEU A 66 7.98 -22.49 -19.58
C LEU A 66 8.88 -23.54 -18.91
N ALA A 67 8.96 -23.54 -17.58
CA ALA A 67 9.73 -24.52 -16.82
C ALA A 67 9.05 -25.91 -16.73
N VAL A 68 7.76 -26.02 -17.09
CA VAL A 68 7.04 -27.31 -17.11
C VAL A 68 7.44 -28.10 -18.36
N GLN A 69 8.09 -29.25 -18.17
CA GLN A 69 8.51 -30.11 -19.27
C GLN A 69 7.57 -31.30 -19.47
N ARG A 70 6.91 -31.76 -18.40
CA ARG A 70 5.96 -32.86 -18.41
C ARG A 70 4.73 -32.49 -17.58
N LEU A 71 3.57 -33.04 -17.93
CA LEU A 71 2.34 -32.84 -17.15
C LEU A 71 2.45 -33.37 -15.71
N SER A 72 3.36 -34.31 -15.45
CA SER A 72 3.71 -34.80 -14.12
C SER A 72 4.35 -33.74 -13.22
N ASP A 73 4.91 -32.68 -13.80
CA ASP A 73 5.58 -31.60 -13.05
C ASP A 73 4.55 -30.63 -12.44
N ILE A 74 3.31 -30.64 -12.94
CA ILE A 74 2.19 -29.87 -12.43
C ILE A 74 1.69 -30.54 -11.15
N THR A 75 2.33 -30.20 -10.05
CA THR A 75 2.01 -30.69 -8.71
C THR A 75 1.45 -29.54 -7.84
N PRO A 76 0.77 -29.83 -6.73
CA PRO A 76 0.39 -28.81 -5.75
C PRO A 76 1.59 -27.95 -5.30
N SER A 77 2.77 -28.56 -5.18
CA SER A 77 4.03 -27.88 -4.85
C SER A 77 4.48 -26.89 -5.93
N PHE A 78 4.23 -27.18 -7.21
CA PHE A 78 4.47 -26.24 -8.30
C PHE A 78 3.62 -24.97 -8.11
N PHE A 79 2.32 -25.11 -7.87
CA PHE A 79 1.44 -23.95 -7.63
C PHE A 79 1.86 -23.14 -6.40
N LEU A 80 2.29 -23.80 -5.31
CA LEU A 80 2.83 -23.11 -4.15
C LEU A 80 4.11 -22.34 -4.49
N GLY A 81 4.99 -22.92 -5.30
CA GLY A 81 6.20 -22.25 -5.80
C GLY A 81 5.87 -21.03 -6.66
N VAL A 82 4.93 -21.15 -7.59
CA VAL A 82 4.47 -20.02 -8.43
C VAL A 82 3.83 -18.93 -7.57
N LEU A 83 2.97 -19.30 -6.62
CA LEU A 83 2.34 -18.33 -5.71
C LEU A 83 3.38 -17.59 -4.87
N GLN A 84 4.36 -18.32 -4.32
CA GLN A 84 5.48 -17.75 -3.58
C GLN A 84 6.32 -16.81 -4.46
N ALA A 85 6.59 -17.20 -5.72
CA ALA A 85 7.30 -16.37 -6.67
C ALA A 85 6.53 -15.09 -7.02
N VAL A 86 5.22 -15.18 -7.25
CA VAL A 86 4.35 -14.03 -7.52
C VAL A 86 4.32 -13.06 -6.34
N ILE A 87 4.04 -13.56 -5.13
CA ILE A 87 3.98 -12.73 -3.93
C ILE A 87 5.34 -12.06 -3.69
N GLY A 88 6.42 -12.85 -3.74
CA GLY A 88 7.78 -12.33 -3.66
C GLY A 88 7.98 -11.24 -4.70
N GLY A 89 7.87 -11.55 -5.99
CA GLY A 89 8.16 -10.66 -7.11
C GLY A 89 7.38 -9.35 -7.04
N CYS A 90 6.10 -9.40 -6.66
CA CYS A 90 5.33 -8.20 -6.41
C CYS A 90 5.93 -7.35 -5.28
N LEU A 91 6.29 -7.95 -4.15
CA LEU A 91 6.90 -7.23 -3.02
C LEU A 91 8.28 -6.63 -3.37
N ALA A 92 9.14 -7.30 -4.16
CA ALA A 92 10.37 -6.65 -4.65
C ALA A 92 10.06 -5.43 -5.50
N ASN A 93 9.15 -5.56 -6.45
CA ASN A 93 8.85 -4.44 -7.36
C ASN A 93 8.27 -3.25 -6.60
N LEU A 94 7.45 -3.51 -5.59
CA LEU A 94 6.96 -2.48 -4.66
C LEU A 94 8.10 -1.82 -3.87
N TYR A 95 9.04 -2.62 -3.35
CA TYR A 95 10.23 -2.09 -2.68
C TYR A 95 11.07 -1.20 -3.60
N VAL A 96 11.40 -1.66 -4.81
CA VAL A 96 12.23 -0.92 -5.76
C VAL A 96 11.56 0.39 -6.19
N VAL A 97 10.28 0.34 -6.54
CA VAL A 97 9.51 1.53 -6.91
C VAL A 97 9.41 2.52 -5.75
N GLY A 98 9.26 2.02 -4.52
CA GLY A 98 9.22 2.85 -3.32
C GLY A 98 10.57 3.48 -2.99
N LEU A 99 11.66 2.73 -3.16
CA LEU A 99 13.04 3.20 -2.96
C LEU A 99 13.41 4.27 -3.98
N ASN A 100 13.13 4.05 -5.27
CA ASN A 100 13.39 5.03 -6.33
C ASN A 100 12.68 6.36 -6.05
N GLN A 101 11.40 6.32 -5.67
CA GLN A 101 10.66 7.54 -5.32
C GLN A 101 11.17 8.23 -4.05
N LEU A 102 11.82 7.50 -3.13
CA LEU A 102 12.42 8.07 -1.92
C LEU A 102 13.77 8.73 -2.21
N SER A 103 14.57 8.15 -3.10
CA SER A 103 15.86 8.70 -3.53
C SER A 103 15.68 9.89 -4.46
N ASP A 104 14.74 9.79 -5.40
CA ASP A 104 14.54 10.77 -6.46
C ASP A 104 13.51 11.85 -6.09
N ILE A 105 13.24 12.12 -4.81
CA ILE A 105 12.17 13.05 -4.37
C ILE A 105 12.34 14.43 -5.03
N GLU A 106 13.55 14.99 -5.03
CA GLU A 106 13.80 16.33 -5.56
C GLU A 106 13.68 16.38 -7.08
N ILE A 107 14.11 15.31 -7.76
CA ILE A 107 14.02 15.18 -9.22
C ILE A 107 12.56 14.97 -9.65
N ASP A 108 11.83 14.10 -8.95
CA ASP A 108 10.44 13.79 -9.23
C ASP A 108 9.50 14.97 -8.92
N LYS A 109 9.88 15.92 -8.04
CA LYS A 109 9.14 17.19 -7.90
C LYS A 109 9.09 18.03 -9.18
N VAL A 110 10.16 18.00 -9.97
CA VAL A 110 10.24 18.75 -11.24
C VAL A 110 9.63 17.94 -12.39
N ASN A 111 9.99 16.65 -12.49
CA ASN A 111 9.63 15.80 -13.63
C ASN A 111 8.24 15.15 -13.50
N LYS A 112 7.85 14.80 -12.27
CA LYS A 112 6.65 13.99 -11.97
C LYS A 112 5.92 14.52 -10.71
N PRO A 113 5.50 15.80 -10.69
CA PRO A 113 4.93 16.45 -9.50
C PRO A 113 3.66 15.79 -8.96
N TYR A 114 3.01 14.95 -9.76
CA TYR A 114 1.80 14.19 -9.40
C TYR A 114 2.09 12.91 -8.58
N LEU A 115 3.37 12.53 -8.39
CA LEU A 115 3.71 11.36 -7.59
C LEU A 115 3.45 11.60 -6.09
N PRO A 116 3.02 10.59 -5.32
CA PRO A 116 2.58 10.78 -3.94
C PRO A 116 3.59 11.43 -3.00
N LEU A 117 4.90 11.16 -3.16
CA LEU A 117 5.94 11.81 -2.34
C LEU A 117 6.29 13.20 -2.87
N ALA A 118 6.26 13.39 -4.18
CA ALA A 118 6.59 14.66 -4.83
C ALA A 118 5.49 15.72 -4.59
N SER A 119 4.21 15.30 -4.66
CA SER A 119 3.05 16.15 -4.40
C SER A 119 2.80 16.42 -2.91
N GLY A 120 3.44 15.64 -2.03
CA GLY A 120 3.18 15.69 -0.59
C GLY A 120 1.89 15.00 -0.14
N GLU A 121 1.16 14.33 -1.04
CA GLU A 121 0.02 13.47 -0.68
C GLU A 121 0.41 12.37 0.31
N LEU A 122 1.65 11.88 0.22
CA LEU A 122 2.24 10.91 1.14
C LEU A 122 3.48 11.51 1.81
N SER A 123 3.49 11.53 3.14
CA SER A 123 4.66 11.97 3.91
C SER A 123 5.87 11.07 3.62
N VAL A 124 7.07 11.66 3.52
CA VAL A 124 8.34 10.94 3.37
C VAL A 124 8.52 9.87 4.46
N LYS A 125 8.17 10.19 5.72
CA LYS A 125 8.22 9.22 6.82
C LYS A 125 7.28 8.03 6.60
N ALA A 126 6.12 8.25 5.98
CA ALA A 126 5.19 7.17 5.63
C ALA A 126 5.75 6.33 4.47
N GLY A 127 6.32 6.96 3.44
CA GLY A 127 7.02 6.28 2.35
C GLY A 127 8.16 5.39 2.86
N ILE A 128 9.03 5.90 3.73
CA ILE A 128 10.12 5.11 4.35
C ILE A 128 9.57 3.90 5.11
N ARG A 129 8.52 4.08 5.92
CA ARG A 129 7.90 2.98 6.66
C ARG A 129 7.35 1.91 5.73
N ILE A 130 6.60 2.30 4.69
CA ILE A 130 6.00 1.37 3.72
C ILE A 130 7.11 0.61 2.96
N THR A 131 8.11 1.31 2.43
CA THR A 131 9.24 0.68 1.72
C THR A 131 10.03 -0.26 2.62
N SER A 132 10.24 0.12 3.89
CA SER A 132 10.92 -0.73 4.88
C SER A 132 10.11 -1.99 5.19
N LEU A 133 8.79 -1.90 5.27
CA LEU A 133 7.92 -3.06 5.45
C LEU A 133 8.03 -4.02 4.26
N TYR A 134 8.03 -3.52 3.02
CA TYR A 134 8.24 -4.35 1.84
C TYR A 134 9.60 -5.06 1.88
N ALA A 135 10.67 -4.37 2.27
CA ALA A 135 12.00 -4.95 2.44
C ALA A 135 12.02 -6.09 3.48
N ILE A 136 11.38 -5.89 4.63
CA ILE A 136 11.30 -6.91 5.70
C ILE A 136 10.51 -8.12 5.20
N LEU A 137 9.35 -7.91 4.58
CA LEU A 137 8.51 -8.99 4.05
C LEU A 137 9.27 -9.80 3.00
N VAL A 138 10.00 -9.14 2.11
CA VAL A 138 10.88 -9.78 1.12
C VAL A 138 11.98 -10.60 1.80
N CYS A 139 12.63 -10.06 2.83
CA CYS A 139 13.72 -10.74 3.55
C CYS A 139 13.25 -12.03 4.26
N LYS A 140 11.96 -12.16 4.55
CA LYS A 140 11.37 -13.40 5.10
C LYS A 140 11.15 -14.49 4.06
N PHE A 141 11.26 -14.19 2.75
CA PHE A 141 11.17 -15.21 1.72
C PHE A 141 12.54 -15.89 1.49
N PRO A 142 12.64 -17.22 1.65
CA PRO A 142 13.91 -17.95 1.57
C PRO A 142 14.45 -18.13 0.13
N SER A 143 13.87 -17.47 -0.88
CA SER A 143 14.22 -17.68 -2.29
C SER A 143 15.54 -16.98 -2.64
N PHE A 144 16.61 -17.75 -2.87
CA PHE A 144 17.95 -17.28 -3.28
C PHE A 144 17.97 -16.30 -4.47
N VAL A 145 17.08 -16.50 -5.46
CA VAL A 145 16.92 -15.62 -6.64
C VAL A 145 16.49 -14.20 -6.25
N PHE A 146 15.75 -14.08 -5.15
CA PHE A 146 15.22 -12.82 -4.66
C PHE A 146 16.30 -11.93 -4.04
N PHE A 147 17.25 -12.56 -3.36
CA PHE A 147 18.40 -11.89 -2.75
C PHE A 147 19.34 -11.28 -3.80
N LEU A 148 19.51 -11.94 -4.95
CA LEU A 148 20.31 -11.44 -6.07
C LEU A 148 19.70 -10.21 -6.76
N PHE A 149 18.37 -10.21 -6.98
CA PHE A 149 17.66 -9.06 -7.55
C PHE A 149 17.63 -7.85 -6.61
N PHE A 150 17.51 -8.12 -5.30
CA PHE A 150 17.56 -7.08 -4.27
C PHE A 150 18.95 -6.43 -4.24
N SER A 151 20.03 -7.23 -4.27
CA SER A 151 21.40 -6.73 -4.27
C SER A 151 21.71 -5.84 -5.48
N THR A 152 21.43 -6.28 -6.71
CA THR A 152 21.79 -5.52 -7.92
C THR A 152 21.00 -4.22 -8.07
N THR A 153 19.72 -4.22 -7.70
CA THR A 153 18.88 -3.02 -7.81
C THR A 153 19.25 -2.02 -6.73
N THR A 154 19.46 -2.46 -5.49
CA THR A 154 19.90 -1.57 -4.40
C THR A 154 21.29 -1.00 -4.70
N ILE A 155 22.20 -1.81 -5.24
CA ILE A 155 23.53 -1.36 -5.67
C ILE A 155 23.41 -0.34 -6.81
N THR A 156 22.56 -0.56 -7.81
CA THR A 156 22.35 0.42 -8.90
C THR A 156 21.74 1.73 -8.39
N CYS A 157 20.77 1.67 -7.47
CA CYS A 157 20.17 2.87 -6.88
C CYS A 157 21.16 3.62 -6.00
N ILE A 158 21.99 2.92 -5.21
CA ILE A 158 23.08 3.52 -4.41
C ILE A 158 24.14 4.12 -5.33
N PHE A 159 24.50 3.43 -6.40
CA PHE A 159 25.47 3.91 -7.39
C PHE A 159 24.96 5.17 -8.09
N MET A 160 23.71 5.18 -8.57
CA MET A 160 23.10 6.38 -9.15
C MET A 160 22.99 7.53 -8.14
N ALA A 161 22.59 7.26 -6.89
CA ALA A 161 22.55 8.28 -5.83
C ALA A 161 23.94 8.83 -5.48
N THR A 162 25.00 8.02 -5.61
CA THR A 162 26.38 8.42 -5.34
C THR A 162 27.01 9.20 -6.50
N PHE A 163 26.57 8.98 -7.74
CA PHE A 163 27.11 9.63 -8.94
C PHE A 163 26.25 10.79 -9.48
N CYS A 164 25.03 10.98 -8.98
CA CYS A 164 24.18 12.14 -9.31
C CYS A 164 24.29 13.31 -8.32
N TYR A 165 25.19 13.24 -7.33
CA TYR A 165 25.55 14.35 -6.44
C TYR A 165 27.02 14.74 -6.60
#